data_AF-A0A2T6ZGE5-F1
#
_entry.id   AF-A0A2T6ZGE5-F1
#
_cell.length_a   1.000
_cell.length_b   1.000
_cell.length_c   1.000
_cell.angle_alpha   90.00
_cell.angle_beta   90.00
_cell.angle_gamma   90.00
#
_symmetry.space_group_name_H-M   'P 1'
#
loop_
_entity.id
_entity.type
_entity.pdbx_description
1 polymer ?
#
loop_
_entity_poly.entity_id
_entity_poly.type
_entity_poly.pdbx_seq_one_letter_code
_entity_poly.pdbx_strand_id
1 'polypeptide(L)'
;MARLPEGIGKADLVVASHNRESIELALDLRRQSDKPIDKPDESIPDIGVGELTCAQLMGMADELSFDLVSKSDGQDIKVYKYAVWGTTQECVKYLVRRAEENKDAVSRTSENMAACMKEIRRRMGFARA
;
A
#
# COMPACT_ATOMS: atom_id res chain seq x y z
N MET A 1 20.92 11.46 9.35
CA MET A 1 20.76 10.00 9.37
C MET A 1 20.34 9.60 10.78
N ALA A 2 19.07 9.25 10.99
CA ALA A 2 18.62 8.76 12.28
C ALA A 2 19.14 7.32 12.47
N ARG A 3 20.05 7.11 13.43
CA ARG A 3 20.40 5.77 13.89
C ARG A 3 19.29 5.30 14.83
N LEU A 4 18.71 4.15 14.56
CA LEU A 4 17.83 3.48 15.51
C LEU A 4 18.65 3.09 16.75
N PRO A 5 18.16 3.34 17.98
CA PRO A 5 18.89 3.01 19.20
C PRO A 5 19.08 1.50 19.35
N GLU A 6 20.18 1.11 19.98
CA GLU A 6 20.52 -0.29 20.27
C GLU A 6 19.43 -0.92 21.15
N GLY A 7 18.89 -2.06 20.70
CA GLY A 7 17.87 -2.83 21.42
C GLY A 7 16.46 -2.85 20.84
N ILE A 8 16.20 -2.20 19.70
CA ILE A 8 14.92 -2.38 19.01
C ILE A 8 15.03 -3.62 18.11
N GLY A 9 14.32 -4.69 18.47
CA GLY A 9 14.10 -5.85 17.60
C GLY A 9 13.22 -5.48 16.39
N LYS A 10 12.29 -6.36 16.01
CA LYS A 10 11.30 -6.04 14.97
C LYS A 10 10.47 -4.80 15.34
N ALA A 11 10.23 -3.92 14.37
CA ALA A 11 9.39 -2.73 14.52
C ALA A 11 8.13 -2.82 13.66
N ASP A 12 6.97 -2.55 14.25
CA ASP A 12 5.70 -2.52 13.52
C ASP A 12 5.67 -1.32 12.57
N LEU A 13 5.20 -1.54 11.34
CA LEU A 13 5.28 -0.59 10.25
C LEU A 13 3.90 -0.28 9.68
N VAL A 14 3.55 1.01 9.64
CA VAL A 14 2.37 1.51 8.92
C VAL A 14 2.82 2.15 7.61
N VAL A 15 2.36 1.63 6.48
CA VAL A 15 2.62 2.16 5.14
C VAL A 15 1.34 2.76 4.57
N ALA A 16 1.22 4.09 4.70
CA ALA A 16 0.11 4.85 4.13
C ALA A 16 0.46 5.33 2.71
N SER A 17 0.19 4.49 1.70
CA SER A 17 0.57 4.78 0.31
C SER A 17 -0.44 4.21 -0.68
N HIS A 18 -0.66 4.94 -1.78
CA HIS A 18 -1.39 4.48 -2.95
C HIS A 18 -0.44 4.10 -4.11
N ASN A 19 0.88 4.09 -3.89
CA ASN A 19 1.87 3.60 -4.86
C ASN A 19 2.12 2.09 -4.67
N ARG A 20 1.84 1.31 -5.72
CA ARG A 20 2.08 -0.14 -5.78
C ARG A 20 3.52 -0.51 -5.41
N GLU A 21 4.50 0.18 -5.98
CA GLU A 21 5.92 -0.14 -5.80
C GLU A 21 6.34 -0.02 -4.33
N SER A 22 5.83 1.01 -3.64
CA SER A 22 6.12 1.22 -2.21
C SER A 22 5.49 0.15 -1.34
N ILE A 23 4.27 -0.30 -1.68
CA ILE A 23 3.58 -1.37 -0.96
C ILE A 23 4.33 -2.70 -1.17
N GLU A 24 4.71 -3.02 -2.41
CA GLU A 24 5.44 -4.24 -2.74
C GLU A 24 6.78 -4.32 -2.01
N LEU A 25 7.52 -3.20 -1.96
CA LEU A 25 8.77 -3.11 -1.19
C LEU A 25 8.55 -3.39 0.30
N ALA A 26 7.50 -2.83 0.90
CA ALA A 26 7.20 -3.06 2.31
C ALA A 26 6.85 -4.53 2.60
N LEU A 27 6.10 -5.17 1.69
CA LEU A 27 5.80 -6.60 1.76
C LEU A 27 7.06 -7.45 1.66
N ASP A 28 7.99 -7.10 0.77
CA ASP A 28 9.27 -7.81 0.64
C ASP A 28 10.12 -7.69 1.90
N LEU A 29 10.17 -6.50 2.51
CA LEU A 29 10.89 -6.29 3.77
C LEU A 29 10.28 -7.11 4.91
N ARG A 30 8.94 -7.18 5.01
CA ARG A 30 8.25 -8.05 5.98
C ARG A 30 8.58 -9.52 5.74
N ARG A 31 8.47 -10.01 4.51
CA ARG A 31 8.81 -11.40 4.14
C ARG A 31 10.25 -11.75 4.47
N GLN A 32 11.20 -10.82 4.26
CA GLN A 32 12.60 -11.02 4.61
C GLN A 32 12.79 -11.12 6.13
N SER A 33 12.01 -10.36 6.90
CA SER A 33 12.07 -10.36 8.36
C SER A 33 11.49 -11.64 9.00
N ASP A 34 10.68 -12.41 8.28
CA ASP A 34 10.10 -13.67 8.76
C ASP A 34 10.97 -14.90 8.45
N LYS A 35 12.10 -14.73 7.72
CA LYS A 35 13.03 -15.83 7.48
C LYS A 35 13.85 -16.12 8.74
N PRO A 36 13.92 -17.39 9.19
CA PRO A 36 14.78 -17.75 10.30
C PRO A 36 16.24 -17.45 9.95
N ILE A 37 16.95 -16.82 10.89
CA ILE A 37 18.37 -16.55 10.75
C ILE A 37 19.11 -17.85 11.05
N ASP A 38 19.71 -18.48 10.03
CA ASP A 38 20.38 -19.79 10.14
C ASP A 38 21.52 -19.83 11.18
N LYS A 39 22.06 -18.66 11.55
CA LYS A 39 23.01 -18.47 12.67
C LYS A 39 22.78 -17.09 13.30
N PRO A 40 22.05 -16.97 14.42
CA PRO A 40 21.91 -15.69 15.09
C PRO A 40 23.28 -15.28 15.63
N ASP A 41 23.84 -14.22 15.05
CA ASP A 41 24.96 -13.52 15.66
C ASP A 41 24.40 -12.62 16.76
N GLU A 42 24.63 -12.96 18.03
CA GLU A 42 24.12 -12.20 19.18
C GLU A 42 24.61 -10.73 19.19
N SER A 43 25.64 -10.40 18.40
CA SER A 43 26.12 -9.01 18.24
C SER A 43 25.34 -8.20 17.20
N ILE A 44 24.50 -8.84 16.38
CA ILE A 44 23.66 -8.19 15.36
C ILE A 44 22.20 -8.28 15.80
N PRO A 45 21.57 -7.17 16.21
CA PRO A 45 20.16 -7.21 16.59
C PRO A 45 19.28 -7.66 15.41
N ASP A 46 18.29 -8.50 15.69
CA ASP A 46 17.25 -8.94 14.74
C ASP A 46 16.35 -7.74 14.39
N ILE A 47 16.87 -6.89 13.50
CA ILE A 47 16.20 -5.69 12.99
C ILE A 47 15.36 -6.11 11.80
N GLY A 48 14.05 -5.91 11.91
CA GLY A 48 13.12 -6.25 10.85
C GLY A 48 11.78 -5.56 10.98
N VAL A 49 10.88 -5.87 10.05
CA VAL A 49 9.49 -5.39 10.06
C VAL A 49 8.65 -6.37 10.87
N GLY A 50 8.13 -5.86 11.99
CA GLY A 50 7.05 -6.45 12.77
C GLY A 50 5.74 -6.38 12.02
N GLU A 51 4.62 -6.23 12.70
CA GLU A 51 3.31 -6.16 12.07
C GLU A 51 3.29 -5.12 10.94
N LEU A 52 2.82 -5.52 9.75
CA LEU A 52 2.73 -4.62 8.60
C LEU A 52 1.28 -4.18 8.42
N THR A 53 1.06 -2.88 8.50
CA THR A 53 -0.24 -2.27 8.25
C THR A 53 -0.17 -1.40 6.99
N CYS A 54 -0.92 -1.76 5.97
CA CYS A 54 -1.11 -0.94 4.78
C CYS A 54 -2.34 -0.05 4.97
N ALA A 55 -2.22 1.25 4.68
CA ALA A 55 -3.34 2.18 4.74
C ALA A 55 -3.48 2.96 3.43
N GLN A 56 -4.72 3.15 2.98
CA GLN A 56 -5.03 3.96 1.79
C GLN A 56 -6.18 4.92 2.07
N LEU A 57 -6.25 6.01 1.31
CA LEU A 57 -7.41 6.91 1.34
C LEU A 57 -8.63 6.19 0.75
N MET A 58 -9.80 6.42 1.32
CA MET A 58 -11.06 5.89 0.78
C MET A 58 -11.31 6.44 -0.62
N GLY A 59 -11.63 5.56 -1.58
CA GLY A 59 -11.84 5.90 -2.99
C GLY A 59 -10.56 6.04 -3.80
N MET A 60 -9.41 5.61 -3.26
CA MET A 60 -8.12 5.59 -3.96
C MET A 60 -7.45 4.23 -3.82
N ALA A 61 -6.89 3.76 -4.94
CA ALA A 61 -6.12 2.51 -5.03
C ALA A 61 -6.86 1.31 -4.41
N ASP A 62 -8.17 1.19 -4.69
CA ASP A 62 -9.00 0.10 -4.17
C ASP A 62 -8.57 -1.26 -4.72
N GLU A 63 -8.02 -1.29 -5.94
CA GLU A 63 -7.41 -2.47 -6.55
C GLU A 63 -6.20 -2.96 -5.75
N LEU A 64 -5.37 -2.06 -5.22
CA LEU A 64 -4.22 -2.42 -4.38
C LEU A 64 -4.69 -2.98 -3.04
N SER A 65 -5.71 -2.36 -2.44
CA SER A 65 -6.28 -2.86 -1.19
C SER A 65 -6.92 -4.24 -1.37
N PHE A 66 -7.61 -4.48 -2.48
CA PHE A 66 -8.17 -5.80 -2.80
C PHE A 66 -7.08 -6.85 -2.97
N ASP A 67 -6.04 -6.55 -3.74
CA ASP A 67 -4.89 -7.44 -3.91
C ASP A 67 -4.23 -7.78 -2.57
N LEU A 68 -4.04 -6.77 -1.70
CA LEU A 68 -3.48 -6.96 -0.36
C LEU A 68 -4.33 -7.87 0.51
N VAL A 69 -5.65 -7.66 0.56
CA VAL A 69 -6.57 -8.50 1.34
C VAL A 69 -6.64 -9.92 0.78
N SER A 70 -6.55 -10.09 -0.55
CA SER A 70 -6.54 -11.42 -1.16
C SER A 70 -5.26 -12.21 -0.86
N LYS A 71 -4.13 -11.50 -0.67
CA LYS A 71 -2.81 -12.09 -0.39
C LYS A 71 -2.51 -12.21 1.10
N SER A 72 -3.31 -11.58 1.97
CA SER A 72 -3.14 -11.61 3.43
C SER A 72 -3.63 -12.90 4.08
N ASP A 73 -4.20 -13.85 3.32
CA ASP A 73 -4.67 -15.12 3.85
C ASP A 73 -3.46 -15.95 4.35
N GLY A 74 -3.14 -15.80 5.64
CA GLY A 74 -1.99 -16.42 6.31
C GLY A 74 -0.80 -15.51 6.63
N GLN A 75 -0.87 -14.19 6.39
CA GLN A 75 0.16 -13.21 6.78
C GLN A 75 -0.42 -12.14 7.72
N ASP A 76 0.33 -11.69 8.72
CA ASP A 76 -0.03 -10.57 9.61
C ASP A 76 0.04 -9.21 8.89
N ILE A 77 -0.75 -9.07 7.81
CA ILE A 77 -0.89 -7.84 7.03
C ILE A 77 -2.28 -7.28 7.26
N LYS A 78 -2.35 -6.08 7.86
CA LYS A 78 -3.60 -5.35 8.06
C LYS A 78 -3.80 -4.34 6.94
N VAL A 79 -5.03 -4.16 6.48
CA VAL A 79 -5.39 -3.18 5.46
C VAL A 79 -6.44 -2.23 6.01
N TYR A 80 -6.16 -0.93 6.02
CA TYR A 80 -7.10 0.10 6.47
C TYR A 80 -7.42 1.11 5.38
N LYS A 81 -8.67 1.59 5.41
CA LYS A 81 -9.10 2.73 4.62
C LYS A 81 -9.28 3.94 5.53
N TYR A 82 -8.55 5.01 5.22
CA TYR A 82 -8.72 6.32 5.83
C TYR A 82 -9.95 6.99 5.22
N ALA A 83 -11.02 7.05 6.00
CA ALA A 83 -12.27 7.71 5.64
C ALA A 83 -12.36 9.06 6.36
N VAL A 84 -12.74 10.09 5.63
CA VAL A 84 -13.08 11.40 6.20
C VAL A 84 -14.58 11.47 6.37
N TRP A 85 -15.04 12.02 7.48
CA TRP A 85 -16.44 12.16 7.82
C TRP A 85 -16.76 13.61 8.19
N GLY A 86 -17.93 14.09 7.74
CA GLY A 86 -18.41 15.44 8.00
C GLY A 86 -19.12 16.03 6.79
N THR A 87 -19.62 17.24 6.95
CA THR A 87 -20.17 18.06 5.86
C THR A 87 -19.05 18.49 4.91
N THR A 88 -19.44 18.90 3.69
CA THR A 88 -18.48 19.43 2.70
C THR A 88 -17.68 20.61 3.25
N GLN A 89 -18.31 21.49 4.04
CA GLN A 89 -17.68 22.66 4.63
C GLN A 89 -16.58 22.29 5.64
N GLU A 90 -16.82 21.27 6.47
CA GLU A 90 -15.82 20.74 7.42
C GLU A 90 -14.65 20.08 6.68
N CYS A 91 -14.92 19.49 5.50
CA CYS A 91 -13.93 18.72 4.75
C CYS A 91 -13.16 19.52 3.69
N VAL A 92 -13.41 20.82 3.51
CA VAL A 92 -12.82 21.63 2.41
C VAL A 92 -11.29 21.50 2.36
N LYS A 93 -10.59 21.60 3.51
CA LYS A 93 -9.13 21.51 3.54
C LYS A 93 -8.61 20.14 3.11
N TYR A 94 -9.35 19.06 3.41
CA TYR A 94 -9.01 17.72 2.94
C TYR A 94 -9.20 17.63 1.42
N LEU A 95 -10.33 18.13 0.91
CA LEU A 95 -10.65 18.11 -0.52
C LEU A 95 -9.61 18.87 -1.36
N VAL A 96 -9.14 20.03 -0.90
CA VAL A 96 -8.08 20.79 -1.59
C VAL A 96 -6.79 19.96 -1.72
N ARG A 97 -6.32 19.33 -0.63
CA ARG A 97 -5.12 18.47 -0.67
C ARG A 97 -5.31 17.25 -1.59
N ARG A 98 -6.53 16.73 -1.71
CA ARG A 98 -6.84 15.64 -2.65
C ARG A 98 -6.86 16.11 -4.09
N ALA A 99 -7.37 17.31 -4.36
CA ALA A 99 -7.33 17.88 -5.69
C ALA A 99 -5.88 18.11 -6.16
N GLU A 100 -5.01 18.56 -5.26
CA GLU A 100 -3.58 18.76 -5.56
C GLU A 100 -2.84 17.44 -5.82
N GLU A 101 -3.01 16.43 -4.96
CA GLU A 101 -2.39 15.10 -5.16
C GLU A 101 -2.90 14.41 -6.42
N ASN A 102 -4.22 14.47 -6.66
CA ASN A 102 -4.82 13.83 -7.83
C ASN A 102 -4.42 14.52 -9.13
N LYS A 103 -4.03 15.80 -9.10
CA LYS A 103 -3.54 16.50 -10.29
C LYS A 103 -2.37 15.76 -10.93
N ASP A 104 -1.45 15.26 -10.11
CA ASP A 104 -0.30 14.48 -10.58
C ASP A 104 -0.69 13.03 -10.89
N ALA A 105 -1.66 12.46 -10.15
CA ALA A 105 -2.18 11.12 -10.42
C ALA A 105 -2.97 11.01 -11.75
N VAL A 106 -3.60 12.10 -12.22
CA VAL A 106 -4.28 12.16 -13.52
C VAL A 106 -3.29 11.90 -14.67
N SER A 107 -2.04 12.33 -14.54
CA SER A 107 -0.97 12.01 -15.50
C SER A 107 -0.65 10.50 -15.52
N ARG A 108 -0.76 9.82 -14.36
CA ARG A 108 -0.57 8.36 -14.22
C ARG A 108 -1.80 7.52 -14.59
N THR A 109 -2.94 8.16 -14.87
CA THR A 109 -4.22 7.48 -15.16
C THR A 109 -4.24 6.80 -16.53
N SER A 110 -3.21 6.98 -17.36
CA SER A 110 -3.08 6.30 -18.66
C SER A 110 -3.13 4.76 -18.54
N GLU A 111 -2.50 4.18 -17.52
CA GLU A 111 -2.50 2.73 -17.29
C GLU A 111 -3.88 2.20 -16.88
N ASN A 112 -4.53 2.90 -15.94
CA ASN A 112 -5.89 2.56 -15.50
C ASN A 112 -6.91 2.72 -16.64
N MET A 113 -6.75 3.76 -17.46
CA MET A 113 -7.56 3.97 -18.65
C MET A 113 -7.33 2.87 -19.69
N ALA A 114 -6.09 2.43 -19.90
CA ALA A 114 -5.78 1.31 -20.80
C ALA A 114 -6.39 0.00 -20.30
N ALA A 115 -6.32 -0.29 -18.99
CA ALA A 115 -6.94 -1.46 -18.38
C ALA A 115 -8.48 -1.43 -18.50
N CYS A 116 -9.10 -0.28 -18.23
CA CYS A 116 -10.53 -0.09 -18.38
C CYS A 116 -10.97 -0.26 -19.85
N MET A 117 -10.23 0.32 -20.79
CA MET A 117 -10.51 0.18 -22.22
C MET A 117 -10.33 -1.25 -22.71
N LYS A 118 -9.32 -1.98 -22.19
CA LYS A 118 -9.13 -3.42 -22.44
C LYS A 118 -10.34 -4.22 -21.97
N GLU A 119 -10.84 -3.93 -20.77
CA GLU A 119 -12.01 -4.61 -20.21
C GLU A 119 -13.29 -4.28 -20.99
N ILE A 120 -13.49 -3.02 -21.40
CA ILE A 120 -14.60 -2.61 -22.27
C ILE A 120 -14.54 -3.39 -23.60
N ARG A 121 -13.38 -3.46 -24.26
CA ARG A 121 -13.21 -4.23 -25.50
C ARG A 121 -13.51 -5.71 -25.31
N ARG A 122 -13.09 -6.29 -24.19
CA ARG A 122 -13.40 -7.69 -23.82
C ARG A 122 -14.91 -7.91 -23.70
N ARG A 123 -15.64 -7.00 -23.04
CA ARG A 123 -17.09 -7.09 -22.81
C ARG A 123 -17.91 -6.82 -24.08
N MET A 124 -17.46 -5.90 -24.93
CA MET A 124 -18.12 -5.56 -26.19
C MET A 124 -17.83 -6.55 -27.33
N GLY A 125 -17.10 -7.65 -27.05
CA GLY A 125 -16.84 -8.70 -28.04
C GLY A 125 -15.72 -8.39 -29.05
N PHE A 126 -15.09 -7.22 -28.99
CA PHE A 126 -13.99 -6.83 -29.91
C PHE A 126 -12.71 -7.65 -29.74
N ALA A 127 -12.63 -8.50 -28.71
CA ALA A 127 -11.49 -9.40 -28.45
C ALA A 127 -11.73 -10.85 -28.92
N ARG A 128 -12.85 -11.12 -29.61
CA ARG A 128 -13.10 -12.38 -30.32
C ARG A 128 -13.38 -12.08 -31.80
N ALA A 129 -12.32 -11.87 -32.56
CA ALA A 129 -12.24 -12.03 -34.02
C ALA A 129 -10.80 -12.39 -34.37
#